data_AF-W5PU22-F1
#
_entry.id   AF-W5PU22-F1
#
_cell.length_a   1.000
_cell.length_b   1.000
_cell.length_c   1.000
_cell.angle_alpha   90.00
_cell.angle_beta   90.00
_cell.angle_gamma   90.00
#
_symmetry.space_group_name_H-M   'P 1'
#
loop_
_entity.id
_entity.type
_entity.pdbx_description
1 polymer ?
#
loop_
_entity_poly.entity_id
_entity_poly.type
_entity_poly.pdbx_seq_one_letter_code
_entity_poly.pdbx_strand_id
1 'polypeptide(L)'
;LYVFGFFFFPDELSLCAGNLQLDSRRREFASSGNRKLYFDTHALVCVLEENGFTTQQAEVIVSALMKIMEANMDIIYKDMVTKMQQEITLQQIMSQIANVKKDMIILEKSEFSALRSENEKIKLELHRLKQQVTDEVIKVRTDTKLDFNLEKSRVKELYSLNERKLLEIKTEMVSLHAQQDRAVTQTDRKIDTEVAGLKTMLESHKLDNIKYLAVFRSVFTCLTVALGFYRLWI
;
A
#
# COMPACT_ATOMS: atom_id res chain seq x y z
N LEU A 1 -8.46 6.00 8.99
CA LEU A 1 -9.48 5.51 8.04
C LEU A 1 -9.31 3.99 7.95
N TYR A 2 -10.04 3.26 8.79
CA TYR A 2 -10.01 1.79 8.84
C TYR A 2 -10.80 1.26 7.65
N VAL A 3 -10.13 0.59 6.70
CA VAL A 3 -10.83 -0.19 5.67
C VAL A 3 -10.97 -1.60 6.22
N PHE A 4 -12.15 -1.88 6.76
CA PHE A 4 -12.66 -3.21 7.05
C PHE A 4 -12.62 -4.04 5.75
N GLY A 5 -11.55 -4.82 5.56
CA GLY A 5 -11.54 -5.91 4.61
C GLY A 5 -12.37 -7.04 5.20
N PHE A 6 -13.64 -7.11 4.79
CA PHE A 6 -14.48 -8.29 4.99
C PHE A 6 -13.73 -9.52 4.47
N PHE A 7 -13.17 -10.32 5.38
CA PHE A 7 -12.97 -11.74 5.15
C PHE A 7 -14.36 -12.35 5.06
N PHE A 8 -14.94 -12.29 3.87
CA PHE A 8 -16.05 -13.16 3.50
C PHE A 8 -15.43 -14.55 3.34
N PHE A 9 -15.33 -15.28 4.45
CA PHE A 9 -15.32 -16.73 4.36
C PHE A 9 -16.61 -17.10 3.62
N PRO A 10 -16.57 -17.75 2.45
CA PRO A 10 -17.75 -18.38 1.95
C PRO A 10 -18.07 -19.51 2.94
N ASP A 11 -19.06 -19.28 3.79
CA ASP A 11 -19.86 -20.31 4.46
C ASP A 11 -20.66 -21.09 3.40
N GLU A 12 -19.96 -21.66 2.42
CA GLU A 12 -20.50 -22.58 1.43
C GLU A 12 -19.85 -23.96 1.61
N LEU A 13 -19.91 -24.48 2.84
CA LEU A 13 -20.08 -25.91 3.06
C LEU A 13 -21.56 -26.34 2.84
N SER A 14 -22.35 -25.52 2.12
CA SER A 14 -23.74 -25.81 1.74
C SER A 14 -23.86 -26.52 0.38
N LEU A 15 -22.75 -27.00 -0.21
CA LEU A 15 -22.78 -27.76 -1.47
C LEU A 15 -23.27 -29.22 -1.32
N CYS A 16 -23.82 -29.60 -0.15
CA CYS A 16 -24.56 -30.86 0.02
C CYS A 16 -26.09 -30.69 0.13
N ALA A 17 -26.64 -29.47 0.07
CA ALA A 17 -28.07 -29.24 0.31
C ALA A 17 -28.95 -29.11 -0.94
N GLY A 18 -28.40 -29.26 -2.15
CA GLY A 18 -29.15 -29.11 -3.40
C GLY A 18 -29.13 -30.39 -4.24
N ASN A 19 -30.28 -31.05 -4.36
CA ASN A 19 -30.56 -32.17 -5.27
C ASN A 19 -30.11 -33.58 -4.86
N LEU A 20 -30.20 -33.91 -3.57
CA LEU A 20 -30.73 -35.24 -3.23
C LEU A 20 -32.26 -35.21 -3.38
N GLN A 21 -32.75 -34.87 -4.59
CA GLN A 21 -34.03 -35.40 -5.04
C GLN A 21 -33.77 -36.89 -5.31
N LEU A 22 -33.58 -37.65 -4.23
CA LEU A 22 -34.20 -38.97 -4.21
C LEU A 22 -35.67 -38.62 -4.40
N ASP A 23 -36.12 -38.71 -5.65
CA ASP A 23 -37.51 -38.68 -6.03
C ASP A 23 -38.15 -39.83 -5.25
N SER A 24 -38.47 -39.56 -3.99
CA SER A 24 -39.40 -40.32 -3.17
C SER A 24 -40.80 -40.03 -3.70
N ARG A 25 -40.96 -40.14 -5.02
CA ARG A 25 -42.15 -40.75 -5.57
C ARG A 25 -42.23 -42.11 -4.91
N ARG A 26 -42.99 -42.13 -3.82
CA ARG A 26 -43.73 -43.29 -3.35
C ARG A 26 -44.56 -43.75 -4.54
N ARG A 27 -43.90 -44.45 -5.46
CA ARG A 27 -44.49 -44.96 -6.67
C ARG A 27 -45.29 -46.14 -6.17
N GLU A 28 -46.61 -45.98 -6.17
CA GLU A 28 -47.53 -47.07 -5.89
C GLU A 28 -47.17 -48.21 -6.84
N PHE A 29 -46.51 -49.21 -6.29
CA PHE A 29 -46.03 -50.35 -7.05
C PHE A 29 -47.27 -51.08 -7.55
N ALA A 30 -47.36 -51.24 -8.88
CA ALA A 30 -48.50 -51.88 -9.50
C ALA A 30 -48.76 -53.24 -8.83
N SER A 31 -49.99 -53.40 -8.36
CA SER A 31 -50.51 -54.62 -7.74
C SER A 31 -50.09 -55.84 -8.57
N SER A 32 -49.46 -56.78 -7.88
CA SER A 32 -49.03 -58.08 -8.41
C SER A 32 -50.17 -58.74 -9.19
N GLY A 33 -50.05 -58.75 -10.52
CA GLY A 33 -50.97 -59.45 -11.40
C GLY A 33 -51.07 -60.93 -11.02
N ASN A 34 -52.26 -61.33 -10.55
CA ASN A 34 -52.83 -62.68 -10.53
C ASN A 34 -51.81 -63.82 -10.39
N ARG A 35 -51.17 -63.96 -9.23
CA ARG A 35 -50.43 -65.20 -8.91
C ARG A 35 -51.40 -66.23 -8.35
N LYS A 36 -51.83 -67.15 -9.21
CA LYS A 36 -52.69 -68.27 -8.85
C LYS A 36 -51.96 -69.19 -7.86
N LEU A 37 -52.55 -69.38 -6.70
CA LEU A 37 -52.15 -70.41 -5.76
C LEU A 37 -52.73 -71.73 -6.23
N TYR A 38 -51.86 -72.73 -6.39
CA TYR A 38 -52.27 -74.09 -6.64
C TYR A 38 -52.52 -74.75 -5.28
N PHE A 39 -53.77 -74.72 -4.85
CA PHE A 39 -54.22 -75.40 -3.64
C PHE A 39 -55.08 -76.60 -4.06
N ASP A 40 -54.65 -77.80 -3.69
CA ASP A 40 -55.40 -79.02 -3.98
C ASP A 40 -56.53 -79.17 -2.96
N THR A 41 -57.66 -78.56 -3.27
CA THR A 41 -58.88 -78.64 -2.45
C THR A 41 -59.43 -80.06 -2.36
N HIS A 42 -59.26 -80.87 -3.41
CA HIS A 42 -59.79 -82.22 -3.46
C HIS A 42 -59.03 -83.15 -2.52
N ALA A 43 -57.70 -83.12 -2.54
CA ALA A 43 -56.88 -83.92 -1.63
C ALA A 43 -57.20 -83.62 -0.16
N LEU A 44 -57.45 -82.35 0.18
CA LEU A 44 -57.78 -81.96 1.56
C LEU A 44 -59.18 -82.41 1.98
N VAL A 45 -60.15 -82.40 1.06
CA VAL A 45 -61.49 -82.95 1.31
C VAL A 45 -61.41 -84.45 1.57
N CYS A 46 -60.69 -85.22 0.76
CA CYS A 46 -60.51 -86.67 0.97
C CYS A 46 -59.89 -86.98 2.34
N VAL A 47 -58.86 -86.23 2.76
CA VAL A 47 -58.23 -86.41 4.07
C VAL A 47 -59.22 -86.12 5.20
N LEU A 48 -60.06 -85.08 5.09
CA LEU A 48 -61.06 -84.78 6.10
C LEU A 48 -62.15 -85.86 6.18
N GLU A 49 -62.58 -86.39 5.03
CA GLU A 49 -63.53 -87.50 4.96
C GLU A 49 -62.98 -88.78 5.61
N GLU A 50 -61.71 -89.13 5.34
CA GLU A 50 -61.02 -90.26 5.97
C GLU A 50 -60.93 -90.13 7.50
N ASN A 51 -60.94 -88.90 8.02
CA ASN A 51 -60.90 -88.59 9.45
C ASN A 51 -62.30 -88.43 10.10
N GLY A 52 -63.36 -88.84 9.40
CA GLY A 52 -64.72 -88.93 9.95
C GLY A 52 -65.58 -87.69 9.78
N PHE A 53 -65.16 -86.72 8.95
CA PHE A 53 -66.02 -85.60 8.55
C PHE A 53 -66.92 -86.00 7.39
N THR A 54 -68.13 -85.44 7.34
CA THR A 54 -68.97 -85.60 6.14
C THR A 54 -68.43 -84.75 4.99
N THR A 55 -68.68 -85.14 3.74
CA THR A 55 -68.29 -84.38 2.54
C THR A 55 -68.65 -82.90 2.65
N GLN A 56 -69.87 -82.60 3.11
CA GLN A 56 -70.33 -81.21 3.29
C GLN A 56 -69.52 -80.45 4.36
N GLN A 57 -69.16 -81.10 5.47
CA GLN A 57 -68.34 -80.49 6.51
C GLN A 57 -66.90 -80.26 6.02
N ALA A 58 -66.34 -81.23 5.31
CA ALA A 58 -65.01 -81.14 4.72
C ALA A 58 -64.94 -79.98 3.70
N GLU A 59 -65.89 -79.90 2.77
CA GLU A 59 -65.98 -78.81 1.78
C GLU A 59 -66.08 -77.42 2.42
N VAL A 60 -66.89 -77.27 3.47
CA VAL A 60 -67.04 -75.99 4.19
C VAL A 60 -65.73 -75.57 4.86
N ILE A 61 -65.04 -76.51 5.51
CA ILE A 61 -63.75 -76.25 6.16
C ILE A 61 -62.70 -75.87 5.12
N VAL A 62 -62.58 -76.63 4.03
CA VAL A 62 -61.65 -76.35 2.94
C VAL A 62 -61.95 -74.99 2.28
N SER A 63 -63.23 -74.64 2.10
CA SER A 63 -63.64 -73.33 1.58
C SER A 63 -63.26 -72.18 2.50
N ALA A 64 -63.43 -72.34 3.82
CA ALA A 64 -63.02 -71.34 4.81
C ALA A 64 -61.49 -71.14 4.82
N LEU A 65 -60.73 -72.24 4.75
CA LEU A 65 -59.27 -72.21 4.65
C LEU A 65 -58.80 -71.51 3.37
N MET A 66 -59.44 -71.79 2.23
CA MET A 66 -59.12 -71.14 0.96
C MET A 66 -59.34 -69.63 1.04
N LYS A 67 -60.44 -69.17 1.64
CA LYS A 67 -60.72 -67.74 1.84
C LYS A 67 -59.70 -67.05 2.75
N ILE A 68 -59.29 -67.70 3.85
CA ILE A 68 -58.26 -67.17 4.75
C ILE A 68 -56.91 -67.12 4.04
N MET A 69 -56.56 -68.17 3.29
CA MET A 69 -55.32 -68.25 2.52
C MET A 69 -55.26 -67.14 1.45
N GLU A 70 -56.36 -66.93 0.71
CA GLU A 70 -56.47 -65.87 -0.29
C GLU A 70 -56.31 -64.48 0.35
N ALA A 71 -57.01 -64.21 1.46
CA ALA A 71 -56.88 -62.94 2.19
C ALA A 71 -55.48 -62.70 2.76
N ASN A 72 -54.85 -63.73 3.34
CA ASN A 72 -53.49 -63.64 3.88
C ASN A 72 -52.45 -63.40 2.78
N MET A 73 -52.64 -64.01 1.61
CA MET A 73 -51.70 -63.88 0.50
C MET A 73 -51.78 -62.52 -0.16
N ASP A 74 -52.95 -61.90 -0.26
CA ASP A 74 -53.08 -60.50 -0.71
C ASP A 74 -52.32 -59.53 0.20
N ILE A 75 -52.36 -59.74 1.52
CA ILE A 75 -51.60 -58.94 2.49
C ILE A 75 -50.10 -59.17 2.30
N ILE A 76 -49.66 -60.42 2.22
CA ILE A 76 -48.25 -60.79 2.05
C ILE A 76 -47.69 -60.20 0.75
N TYR A 77 -48.41 -60.31 -0.38
CA TYR A 77 -47.95 -59.80 -1.65
C TYR A 77 -47.94 -58.27 -1.73
N LYS A 78 -48.80 -57.59 -0.95
CA LYS A 78 -48.81 -56.14 -0.85
C LYS A 78 -47.55 -55.60 -0.16
N ASP A 79 -47.05 -56.31 0.86
CA ASP A 79 -45.87 -55.90 1.61
C ASP A 79 -44.56 -56.47 1.04
N MET A 80 -44.63 -57.48 0.17
CA MET A 80 -43.47 -58.05 -0.51
C MET A 80 -43.02 -57.23 -1.73
N VAL A 81 -41.71 -57.20 -1.94
CA VAL A 81 -41.09 -56.65 -3.14
C VAL A 81 -40.82 -57.77 -4.15
N THR A 82 -41.19 -57.55 -5.41
CA THR A 82 -40.90 -58.52 -6.47
C THR A 82 -39.44 -58.45 -6.90
N LYS A 83 -38.85 -59.57 -7.34
CA LYS A 83 -37.48 -59.61 -7.86
C LYS A 83 -37.25 -58.60 -9.00
N MET A 84 -38.24 -58.48 -9.89
CA MET A 84 -38.21 -57.49 -10.97
C MET A 84 -38.15 -56.05 -10.43
N GLN A 85 -38.94 -55.74 -9.40
CA GLN A 85 -38.92 -54.41 -8.78
C GLN A 85 -37.58 -54.13 -8.09
N GLN A 86 -37.01 -55.12 -7.41
CA GLN A 86 -35.68 -55.01 -6.82
C GLN A 86 -34.61 -54.73 -7.87
N GLU A 87 -34.65 -55.42 -9.01
CA GLU A 87 -33.70 -55.23 -10.11
C GLU A 87 -33.81 -53.85 -10.76
N ILE A 88 -35.03 -53.34 -10.97
CA ILE A 88 -35.25 -51.98 -11.47
C ILE A 88 -34.64 -50.94 -10.51
N THR A 89 -34.91 -51.07 -9.21
CA THR A 89 -34.36 -50.17 -8.19
C THR A 89 -32.84 -50.25 -8.15
N LEU A 90 -32.26 -51.45 -8.25
CA LEU A 90 -30.81 -51.65 -8.29
C LEU A 90 -30.19 -50.93 -9.49
N GLN A 91 -30.75 -51.11 -10.69
CA GLN A 91 -30.27 -50.45 -11.92
C GLN A 91 -30.34 -48.92 -11.81
N GLN A 92 -31.39 -48.39 -11.18
CA GLN A 92 -31.51 -46.95 -10.93
C GLN A 92 -30.42 -46.44 -9.99
N ILE A 93 -30.17 -47.13 -8.88
CA ILE A 93 -29.10 -46.77 -7.94
C ILE A 93 -27.74 -46.84 -8.63
N MET A 94 -27.48 -47.90 -9.40
CA MET A 94 -26.24 -48.04 -10.16
C MET A 94 -26.04 -46.92 -11.17
N SER A 95 -27.09 -46.49 -11.87
CA SER A 95 -27.07 -45.35 -12.78
C SER A 95 -26.74 -44.04 -12.06
N GLN A 96 -27.36 -43.79 -10.89
CA GLN A 96 -27.05 -42.61 -10.08
C GLN A 96 -25.60 -42.61 -9.60
N ILE A 97 -25.08 -43.74 -9.12
CA ILE A 97 -23.68 -43.89 -8.72
C ILE A 97 -22.74 -43.62 -9.91
N ALA A 98 -23.09 -44.12 -11.11
CA ALA A 98 -22.29 -43.89 -12.32
C ALA A 98 -22.23 -42.40 -12.69
N ASN A 99 -23.34 -41.67 -12.55
CA ASN A 99 -23.38 -40.22 -12.79
C ASN A 99 -22.51 -39.46 -11.78
N VAL A 100 -22.67 -39.72 -10.48
CA VAL A 100 -21.84 -39.07 -9.44
C VAL A 100 -20.34 -39.36 -9.67
N LYS A 101 -20.01 -40.60 -10.05
CA LYS A 101 -18.62 -40.96 -10.38
C LYS A 101 -18.09 -40.18 -11.58
N LYS A 102 -18.91 -39.98 -12.62
CA LYS A 102 -18.53 -39.18 -13.79
C LYS A 102 -18.26 -37.73 -13.39
N ASP A 103 -19.14 -37.14 -12.58
CA ASP A 103 -19.00 -35.75 -12.13
C ASP A 103 -17.74 -35.58 -11.27
N MET A 104 -17.45 -36.52 -10.37
CA MET A 104 -16.22 -36.55 -9.58
C MET A 104 -14.96 -36.58 -10.46
N ILE A 105 -14.94 -37.40 -11.51
CA ILE A 105 -13.81 -37.49 -12.44
C ILE A 105 -13.64 -36.18 -13.22
N ILE A 106 -14.74 -35.54 -13.64
CA ILE A 106 -14.70 -34.26 -14.34
C ILE A 106 -14.11 -33.18 -13.42
N LEU A 107 -14.58 -33.12 -12.18
CA LEU A 107 -14.11 -32.18 -11.17
C LEU A 107 -12.59 -32.35 -10.92
N GLU A 108 -12.13 -33.58 -10.71
CA GLU A 108 -10.72 -33.90 -10.45
C GLU A 108 -9.83 -33.57 -11.66
N LYS A 109 -10.25 -33.95 -12.87
CA LYS A 109 -9.42 -33.78 -14.06
C LYS A 109 -9.45 -32.38 -14.65
N SER A 110 -10.59 -31.68 -14.59
CA SER A 110 -10.77 -30.39 -15.25
C SER A 110 -10.55 -29.25 -14.26
N GLU A 111 -11.40 -29.15 -13.24
CA GLU A 111 -11.45 -27.97 -12.38
C GLU A 111 -10.26 -27.89 -11.44
N PHE A 112 -9.90 -29.00 -10.77
CA PHE A 112 -8.73 -29.02 -9.90
C PHE A 112 -7.41 -28.81 -10.68
N SER A 113 -7.31 -29.36 -11.89
CA SER A 113 -6.13 -29.17 -12.73
C SER A 113 -6.01 -27.73 -13.23
N ALA A 114 -7.11 -27.11 -13.63
CA ALA A 114 -7.15 -25.70 -14.01
C ALA A 114 -6.78 -24.80 -12.82
N LEU A 115 -7.39 -25.04 -11.65
CA LEU A 115 -7.12 -24.27 -10.43
C LEU A 115 -5.64 -24.40 -10.01
N ARG A 116 -5.06 -25.59 -10.08
CA ARG A 116 -3.63 -25.80 -9.78
C ARG A 116 -2.73 -25.06 -10.75
N SER A 117 -3.04 -25.08 -12.04
CA SER A 117 -2.30 -24.33 -13.07
C SER A 117 -2.37 -22.83 -12.82
N GLU A 118 -3.55 -22.31 -12.48
CA GLU A 118 -3.74 -20.89 -12.18
C GLU A 118 -3.02 -20.48 -10.90
N ASN A 119 -3.04 -21.33 -9.87
CA ASN A 119 -2.31 -21.09 -8.62
C ASN A 119 -0.79 -21.01 -8.85
N GLU A 120 -0.22 -21.94 -9.63
CA GLU A 120 1.21 -21.89 -9.99
C GLU A 120 1.54 -20.66 -10.84
N LYS A 121 0.67 -20.27 -11.77
CA LYS A 121 0.83 -19.03 -12.54
C LYS A 121 0.87 -17.79 -11.64
N ILE A 122 -0.11 -17.66 -10.73
CA ILE A 122 -0.18 -16.55 -9.77
C ILE A 122 1.08 -16.53 -8.89
N LYS A 123 1.56 -17.69 -8.44
CA LYS A 123 2.78 -17.80 -7.64
C LYS A 123 4.02 -17.31 -8.41
N LEU A 124 4.14 -17.66 -9.69
CA LEU A 124 5.22 -17.17 -10.56
C LEU A 124 5.14 -15.66 -10.79
N GLU A 125 3.95 -15.13 -11.05
CA GLU A 125 3.72 -13.68 -11.21
C GLU A 125 4.06 -12.91 -9.93
N LEU A 126 3.67 -13.44 -8.77
CA LEU A 126 4.01 -12.88 -7.46
C LEU A 126 5.53 -12.85 -7.23
N HIS A 127 6.23 -13.95 -7.54
CA HIS A 127 7.68 -14.01 -7.44
C HIS A 127 8.36 -12.99 -8.36
N ARG A 128 7.88 -12.88 -9.61
CA ARG A 128 8.38 -11.89 -10.57
C ARG A 128 8.16 -10.47 -10.09
N LEU A 129 6.96 -10.15 -9.60
CA LEU A 129 6.63 -8.81 -9.10
C LEU A 129 7.48 -8.46 -7.87
N LYS A 130 7.67 -9.41 -6.95
CA LYS A 130 8.54 -9.22 -5.78
C LYS A 130 9.98 -8.90 -6.18
N GLN A 131 10.51 -9.62 -7.18
CA GLN A 131 11.86 -9.36 -7.70
C GLN A 131 11.95 -7.97 -8.32
N GLN A 132 11.00 -7.62 -9.21
CA GLN A 132 10.97 -6.30 -9.86
C GLN A 132 10.90 -5.14 -8.85
N VAL A 133 10.04 -5.25 -7.84
CA VAL A 133 9.94 -4.23 -6.78
C VAL A 133 11.24 -4.12 -6.01
N THR A 134 11.89 -5.25 -5.70
CA THR A 134 13.17 -5.25 -4.99
C THR A 134 14.26 -4.55 -5.83
N ASP A 135 14.33 -4.86 -7.12
CA ASP A 135 15.30 -4.27 -8.04
C ASP A 135 15.08 -2.75 -8.21
N GLU A 136 13.83 -2.32 -8.39
CA GLU A 136 13.49 -0.89 -8.48
C GLU A 136 13.79 -0.13 -7.17
N VAL A 137 13.53 -0.74 -6.01
CA VAL A 137 13.89 -0.13 -4.71
C VAL A 137 15.40 0.02 -4.57
N ILE A 138 16.20 -0.97 -5.00
CA ILE A 138 17.66 -0.90 -4.98
C ILE A 138 18.16 0.18 -5.93
N LYS A 139 17.59 0.24 -7.14
CA LYS A 139 17.92 1.24 -8.15
C LYS A 139 17.66 2.65 -7.65
N VAL A 140 16.43 2.95 -7.23
CA VAL A 140 16.05 4.27 -6.68
C VAL A 140 16.95 4.65 -5.50
N ARG A 141 17.22 3.71 -4.59
CA ARG A 141 18.13 3.97 -3.46
C ARG A 141 19.53 4.37 -3.93
N THR A 142 20.06 3.68 -4.94
CA THR A 142 21.42 3.92 -5.46
C THR A 142 21.47 5.25 -6.19
N ASP A 143 20.46 5.54 -7.03
CA ASP A 143 20.33 6.79 -7.77
C ASP A 143 20.21 7.98 -6.81
N THR A 144 19.31 7.93 -5.82
CA THR A 144 19.19 8.98 -4.80
C THR A 144 20.47 9.18 -4.00
N LYS A 145 21.19 8.10 -3.68
CA LYS A 145 22.49 8.22 -2.99
C LYS A 145 23.52 8.89 -3.88
N LEU A 146 23.58 8.57 -5.17
CA LEU A 146 24.48 9.20 -6.12
C LEU A 146 24.17 10.69 -6.25
N ASP A 147 22.90 11.04 -6.50
CA ASP A 147 22.43 12.43 -6.62
C ASP A 147 22.79 13.25 -5.39
N PHE A 148 22.54 12.71 -4.19
CA PHE A 148 22.91 13.37 -2.95
C PHE A 148 24.43 13.61 -2.83
N ASN A 149 25.26 12.63 -3.23
CA ASN A 149 26.70 12.78 -3.18
C ASN A 149 27.22 13.81 -4.20
N LEU A 150 26.63 13.85 -5.38
CA LEU A 150 26.94 14.85 -6.41
C LEU A 150 26.57 16.26 -5.90
N GLU A 151 25.36 16.42 -5.37
CA GLU A 151 24.90 17.71 -4.86
C GLU A 151 25.70 18.17 -3.64
N LYS A 152 26.03 17.26 -2.72
CA LYS A 152 26.93 17.54 -1.60
C LYS A 152 28.31 18.01 -2.07
N SER A 153 28.84 17.39 -3.13
CA SER A 153 30.13 17.79 -3.71
C SER A 153 30.05 19.17 -4.36
N ARG A 154 28.97 19.46 -5.09
CA ARG A 154 28.69 20.76 -5.70
C ARG A 154 28.59 21.87 -4.65
N VAL A 155 27.87 21.63 -3.55
CA VAL A 155 27.76 22.58 -2.43
C VAL A 155 29.13 22.85 -1.81
N LYS A 156 29.95 21.80 -1.61
CA LYS A 156 31.31 21.94 -1.07
C LYS A 156 32.22 22.77 -2.00
N GLU A 157 32.14 22.54 -3.31
CA GLU A 157 32.89 23.31 -4.30
C GLU A 157 32.48 24.79 -4.30
N LEU A 158 31.18 25.07 -4.30
CA LEU A 158 30.66 26.44 -4.21
C LEU A 158 31.07 27.14 -2.92
N TYR A 159 31.03 26.44 -1.79
CA TYR A 159 31.51 26.97 -0.52
C TYR A 159 32.99 27.34 -0.58
N SER A 160 33.82 26.43 -1.12
CA SER A 160 35.27 26.65 -1.26
C SER A 160 35.58 27.80 -2.25
N LEU A 161 34.77 27.97 -3.29
CA LEU A 161 34.87 29.10 -4.21
C LEU A 161 34.50 30.43 -3.53
N ASN A 162 33.41 30.45 -2.75
CA ASN A 162 32.99 31.63 -2.02
C ASN A 162 34.01 32.04 -0.94
N GLU A 163 34.61 31.07 -0.25
CA GLU A 163 35.67 31.33 0.73
C GLU A 163 36.89 31.98 0.07
N ARG A 164 37.30 31.50 -1.12
CA ARG A 164 38.37 32.13 -1.90
C ARG A 164 38.04 33.56 -2.30
N LYS A 165 36.85 33.81 -2.86
CA LYS A 165 36.40 35.15 -3.23
C LYS A 165 36.34 36.09 -2.02
N LEU A 166 35.87 35.60 -0.88
CA LEU A 166 35.83 36.37 0.36
C LEU A 166 37.25 36.76 0.80
N LEU A 167 38.21 35.84 0.69
CA LEU A 167 39.61 36.12 1.03
C LEU A 167 40.26 37.12 0.06
N GLU A 168 39.98 37.01 -1.23
CA GLU A 168 40.42 37.97 -2.25
C GLU A 168 39.89 39.38 -1.94
N ILE A 169 38.57 39.53 -1.75
CA ILE A 169 37.94 40.80 -1.39
C ILE A 169 38.50 41.37 -0.09
N LYS A 170 38.72 40.52 0.92
CA LYS A 170 39.32 40.95 2.19
C LYS A 170 40.74 41.48 1.97
N THR A 171 41.52 40.83 1.12
CA THR A 171 42.90 41.25 0.81
C THR A 171 42.91 42.57 0.04
N GLU A 172 42.04 42.72 -0.96
CA GLU A 172 41.86 43.96 -1.71
C GLU A 172 41.44 45.12 -0.79
N MET A 173 40.46 44.90 0.08
CA MET A 173 40.00 45.88 1.06
C MET A 173 41.14 46.36 1.96
N VAL A 174 41.95 45.45 2.49
CA VAL A 174 43.12 45.82 3.33
C VAL A 174 44.13 46.64 2.53
N SER A 175 44.39 46.28 1.27
CA SER A 175 45.33 47.02 0.42
C SER A 175 44.86 48.44 0.10
N LEU A 176 43.56 48.60 -0.20
CA LEU A 176 42.93 49.90 -0.45
C LEU A 176 42.92 50.75 0.81
N HIS A 177 42.62 50.15 1.97
CA HIS A 177 42.67 50.86 3.25
C HIS A 177 44.08 51.37 3.56
N ALA A 178 45.12 50.55 3.35
CA ALA A 178 46.51 50.99 3.51
C ALA A 178 46.92 52.06 2.49
N GLN A 179 46.34 52.09 1.29
CA GLN A 179 46.54 53.17 0.32
C GLN A 179 45.84 54.46 0.79
N GLN A 180 44.61 54.34 1.28
CA GLN A 180 43.84 55.46 1.83
C GLN A 180 44.55 56.09 3.02
N ASP A 181 45.03 55.29 3.99
CA ASP A 181 45.75 55.78 5.17
C ASP A 181 47.03 56.55 4.79
N ARG A 182 47.76 56.05 3.79
CA ARG A 182 48.94 56.75 3.25
C ARG A 182 48.56 58.10 2.63
N ALA A 183 47.48 58.14 1.85
CA ALA A 183 47.00 59.37 1.22
C ALA A 183 46.49 60.40 2.25
N VAL A 184 45.76 59.95 3.26
CA VAL A 184 45.29 60.78 4.39
C VAL A 184 46.50 61.35 5.14
N THR A 185 47.44 60.49 5.55
CA THR A 185 48.66 60.92 6.26
C THR A 185 49.49 61.93 5.45
N GLN A 186 49.58 61.74 4.13
CA GLN A 186 50.28 62.70 3.26
C GLN A 186 49.56 64.06 3.22
N THR A 187 48.23 64.05 3.18
CA THR A 187 47.41 65.27 3.15
C THR A 187 47.50 66.00 4.48
N ASP A 188 47.41 65.29 5.61
CA ASP A 188 47.59 65.86 6.95
C ASP A 188 48.95 66.55 7.09
N ARG A 189 50.04 65.90 6.66
CA ARG A 189 51.38 66.51 6.67
C ARG A 189 51.48 67.77 5.82
N LYS A 190 50.81 67.81 4.67
CA LYS A 190 50.76 69.02 3.81
C LYS A 190 50.02 70.15 4.51
N ILE A 191 48.87 69.85 5.10
CA ILE A 191 48.08 70.80 5.89
C ILE A 191 48.93 71.36 7.03
N ASP A 192 49.60 70.52 7.81
CA ASP A 192 50.48 70.95 8.91
C ASP A 192 51.60 71.89 8.42
N THR A 193 52.21 71.58 7.28
CA THR A 193 53.26 72.39 6.68
C THR A 193 52.73 73.74 6.21
N GLU A 194 51.58 73.77 5.54
CA GLU A 194 50.92 75.01 5.10
C GLU A 194 50.48 75.87 6.31
N VAL A 195 49.92 75.26 7.35
CA VAL A 195 49.52 75.94 8.59
C VAL A 195 50.73 76.55 9.29
N ALA A 196 51.85 75.82 9.40
CA ALA A 196 53.09 76.35 9.95
C ALA A 196 53.65 77.50 9.10
N GLY A 197 53.65 77.36 7.78
CA GLY A 197 54.09 78.40 6.84
C GLY A 197 53.24 79.69 6.94
N LEU A 198 51.92 79.55 6.96
CA LEU A 198 51.00 80.67 7.15
C LEU A 198 51.21 81.34 8.50
N LYS A 199 51.44 80.56 9.57
CA LYS A 199 51.75 81.10 10.90
C LYS A 199 53.05 81.90 10.91
N THR A 200 54.12 81.41 10.29
CA THR A 200 55.39 82.15 10.17
C THR A 200 55.22 83.44 9.36
N MET A 201 54.48 83.39 8.26
CA MET A 201 54.19 84.58 7.45
C MET A 201 53.39 85.62 8.25
N LEU A 202 52.40 85.17 9.03
CA LEU A 202 51.62 86.02 9.93
C LEU A 202 52.50 86.66 11.02
N GLU A 203 53.39 85.88 11.64
CA GLU A 203 54.33 86.38 12.65
C GLU A 203 55.32 87.41 12.05
N SER A 204 55.82 87.17 10.84
CA SER A 204 56.63 88.13 10.09
C SER A 204 55.89 89.44 9.84
N HIS A 205 54.65 89.36 9.33
CA HIS A 205 53.84 90.55 9.06
C HIS A 205 53.54 91.34 10.34
N LYS A 206 53.29 90.65 11.46
CA LYS A 206 53.14 91.29 12.77
C LYS A 206 54.43 92.02 13.18
N LEU A 207 55.60 91.40 12.98
CA LEU A 207 56.88 92.02 13.28
C LEU A 207 57.15 93.25 12.40
N ASP A 208 56.82 93.19 11.11
CA ASP A 208 56.96 94.32 10.19
C ASP A 208 56.07 95.49 10.60
N ASN A 209 54.81 95.24 10.97
CA ASN A 209 53.94 96.28 11.55
C ASN A 209 54.54 96.93 12.80
N ILE A 210 55.17 96.15 13.69
CA ILE A 210 55.89 96.68 14.86
C ILE A 210 57.07 97.54 14.43
N LYS A 211 57.85 97.12 13.43
CA LYS A 211 58.96 97.92 12.88
C LYS A 211 58.46 99.25 12.30
N TYR A 212 57.40 99.23 11.48
CA TYR A 212 56.79 100.45 10.94
C TYR A 212 56.33 101.40 12.04
N LEU A 213 55.71 100.89 13.11
CA LEU A 213 55.32 101.70 14.25
C LEU A 213 56.52 102.30 14.99
N ALA A 214 57.61 101.54 15.14
CA ALA A 214 58.85 102.03 15.75
C ALA A 214 59.49 103.16 14.92
N VAL A 215 59.51 103.01 13.58
CA VAL A 215 59.97 104.07 12.65
C VAL A 215 59.08 105.31 12.78
N PHE A 216 57.76 105.16 12.79
CA PHE A 216 56.83 106.28 12.97
C PHE A 216 57.06 107.01 14.30
N ARG A 217 57.26 106.28 15.39
CA ARG A 217 57.60 106.86 16.70
C ARG A 217 58.92 107.63 16.65
N SER A 218 59.94 107.10 15.98
CA SER A 218 61.22 107.80 15.81
C SER A 218 61.06 109.11 15.03
N VAL A 219 60.29 109.10 13.94
CA VAL A 219 60.00 110.31 13.15
C VAL A 219 59.24 111.33 13.99
N PHE A 220 58.22 110.89 14.74
CA PHE A 220 57.45 111.75 15.63
C PHE A 220 58.32 112.36 16.75
N THR A 221 59.25 111.60 17.31
CA THR A 221 60.22 112.12 18.28
C THR A 221 61.16 113.16 17.64
N CYS A 222 61.67 112.92 16.43
CA CYS A 222 62.49 113.89 15.72
C CYS A 222 61.71 115.19 15.43
N LEU A 223 60.44 115.08 15.02
CA LEU A 223 59.57 116.22 14.79
C LEU A 223 59.32 117.02 16.07
N THR A 224 59.08 116.33 17.19
CA THR A 224 58.89 116.97 18.51
C THR A 224 60.14 117.73 18.95
N VAL A 225 61.33 117.15 18.77
CA VAL A 225 62.61 117.80 19.06
C VAL A 225 62.80 119.04 18.19
N ALA A 226 62.57 118.94 16.87
CA ALA A 226 62.65 120.08 15.94
C ALA A 226 61.67 121.21 16.30
N LEU A 227 60.44 120.88 16.67
CA LEU A 227 59.45 121.87 17.15
C LEU A 227 59.86 122.47 18.51
N GLY A 228 60.49 121.70 19.38
CA GLY A 228 61.08 122.20 20.63
C GLY A 228 62.18 123.23 20.38
N PHE A 229 63.08 122.97 19.43
CA PHE A 229 64.09 123.94 18.99
C PHE A 229 63.48 125.19 18.35
N TYR A 230 62.43 125.03 17.51
CA TYR A 230 61.71 126.16 16.93
C TYR A 230 61.04 127.03 18.00
N ARG A 231 60.52 126.44 19.08
CA ARG A 231 59.92 127.16 20.22
C ARG A 231 60.93 127.89 21.12
N LEU A 232 62.20 127.50 21.13
CA LEU A 232 63.27 128.16 21.89
C LEU A 232 63.95 129.30 21.11
N TRP A 233 63.68 129.39 19.80
CA TRP A 233 64.23 130.42 18.90
C TRP A 233 63.27 131.61 18.68
N ILE A 234 62.04 131.54 19.21
CA ILE A 234 61.04 132.62 19.23
C ILE A 234 60.91 133.19 20.64
#